data_AF-A0A2T4TAI6-F1
#
_entry.id   AF-A0A2T4TAI6-F1
#
_cell.length_a   1.000
_cell.length_b   1.000
_cell.length_c   1.000
_cell.angle_alpha   90.00
_cell.angle_beta   90.00
_cell.angle_gamma   90.00
#
_symmetry.space_group_name_H-M   'P 1'
#
loop_
_entity.id
_entity.type
_entity.pdbx_description
1 polymer ?
#
loop_
_entity_poly.entity_id
_entity_poly.type
_entity_poly.pdbx_seq_one_letter_code
_entity_poly.pdbx_strand_id
1 'polypeptide(L)'
;MYVVEYACDGKRFGMYETKEDAQKAVLANVEEAPEMKRSIFDFTLKEQETSWKDIKTFDDACTALGGCNNALVEGYYDALSMASDGVENAFIGLLGADTLAYIKLRIITAAINEGWEPKFTENEWRYYPWYYLFTEEEYSRFTEEKKQRCVLRACYNASAFGGLVCAYACVASTYSGTLVGARLAFESEEKAKHAGVYFKELWADFCFREAEKK
;
A
#
# COMPACT_ATOMS: atom_id res chain seq x y z
N MET A 1 10.20 3.15 16.91
CA MET A 1 8.71 3.22 17.03
C MET A 1 8.27 2.09 17.94
N TYR A 2 7.23 2.26 18.73
CA TYR A 2 6.76 1.23 19.66
C TYR A 2 5.42 0.67 19.20
N VAL A 3 5.39 -0.63 18.94
CA VAL A 3 4.16 -1.35 18.61
C VAL A 3 3.63 -2.01 19.87
N VAL A 4 2.35 -1.82 20.12
CA VAL A 4 1.62 -2.53 21.16
C VAL A 4 0.76 -3.58 20.47
N GLU A 5 0.87 -4.82 20.91
CA GLU A 5 0.09 -5.96 20.43
C GLU A 5 -0.67 -6.60 21.60
N TYR A 6 -1.79 -7.25 21.31
CA TYR A 6 -2.47 -8.11 22.27
C TYR A 6 -1.67 -9.39 22.47
N ALA A 7 -1.38 -9.75 23.71
CA ALA A 7 -0.58 -10.93 24.05
C ALA A 7 -1.27 -12.24 23.66
N CYS A 8 -2.60 -12.26 23.53
CA CYS A 8 -3.38 -13.47 23.25
C CYS A 8 -3.39 -13.87 21.76
N ASP A 9 -3.45 -12.91 20.84
CA ASP A 9 -3.58 -13.17 19.40
C ASP A 9 -2.55 -12.42 18.55
N GLY A 10 -1.65 -11.65 19.17
CA GLY A 10 -0.63 -10.87 18.49
C GLY A 10 -1.20 -9.72 17.65
N LYS A 11 -2.51 -9.44 17.71
CA LYS A 11 -3.09 -8.35 16.93
C LYS A 11 -2.59 -7.02 17.44
N ARG A 12 -2.25 -6.14 16.50
CA ARG A 12 -1.79 -4.80 16.79
C ARG A 12 -2.89 -3.97 17.45
N PHE A 13 -2.61 -3.50 18.66
CA PHE A 13 -3.43 -2.54 19.40
C PHE A 13 -3.20 -1.10 18.91
N GLY A 14 -1.93 -0.73 18.67
CA GLY A 14 -1.56 0.60 18.19
C GLY A 14 -0.05 0.74 18.03
N MET A 15 0.37 1.86 17.42
CA MET A 15 1.77 2.18 17.21
C MET A 15 2.04 3.63 17.59
N TYR A 16 3.15 3.85 18.28
CA TYR A 16 3.44 5.09 18.97
C TYR A 16 4.89 5.50 18.73
N GLU A 17 5.14 6.81 18.65
CA GLU A 17 6.49 7.33 18.42
C GLU A 17 7.38 7.13 19.64
N THR A 18 6.82 7.31 20.85
CA THR A 18 7.53 7.18 22.13
C THR A 18 6.99 6.01 22.97
N LYS A 19 7.83 5.52 23.89
CA LYS A 19 7.45 4.44 24.81
C LYS A 19 6.41 4.93 25.81
N GLU A 20 6.53 6.18 26.23
CA GLU A 20 5.60 6.84 27.16
C GLU A 20 4.19 6.92 26.56
N ASP A 21 4.07 7.30 25.28
CA ASP A 21 2.77 7.36 24.60
C ASP A 21 2.12 5.98 24.47
N ALA A 22 2.91 4.95 24.14
CA ALA A 22 2.45 3.57 24.09
C ALA A 22 1.92 3.10 25.45
N GLN A 23 2.66 3.36 26.53
CA GLN A 23 2.26 3.01 27.89
C GLN A 23 1.00 3.75 28.32
N LYS A 24 0.88 5.04 28.00
CA LYS A 24 -0.29 5.85 28.30
C LYS A 24 -1.54 5.33 27.58
N ALA A 25 -1.41 4.91 26.33
CA ALA A 25 -2.52 4.35 25.57
C ALA A 25 -2.98 2.99 26.11
N VAL A 26 -2.06 2.12 26.56
CA VAL A 26 -2.40 0.86 27.24
C VAL A 26 -3.16 1.15 28.54
N LEU A 27 -2.65 2.06 29.37
CA LEU A 27 -3.29 2.45 30.62
C LEU A 27 -4.71 3.02 30.41
N ALA A 28 -4.86 3.93 29.46
CA ALA A 28 -6.16 4.49 29.10
C ALA A 28 -7.15 3.40 28.67
N ASN A 29 -6.71 2.40 27.89
CA ASN A 29 -7.58 1.30 27.48
C ASN A 29 -8.04 0.41 28.65
N VAL A 30 -7.13 0.17 29.62
CA VAL A 30 -7.45 -0.59 30.84
C VAL A 30 -8.43 0.18 31.73
N GLU A 31 -8.30 1.51 31.81
CA GLU A 31 -9.18 2.38 32.61
C GLU A 31 -10.56 2.62 31.97
N GLU A 32 -10.63 2.75 30.64
CA GLU A 32 -11.88 3.03 29.92
C GLU A 32 -12.78 1.79 29.72
N ALA A 33 -12.24 0.58 29.86
CA ALA A 33 -12.97 -0.67 29.66
C ALA A 33 -13.10 -1.53 30.96
N PRO A 34 -13.57 -1.00 32.11
CA PRO A 34 -13.62 -1.76 33.36
C PRO A 34 -14.54 -2.99 33.31
N GLU A 35 -15.52 -3.00 32.41
CA GLU A 35 -16.45 -4.12 32.14
C GLU A 35 -15.76 -5.29 31.41
N MET A 36 -14.75 -5.00 30.56
CA MET A 36 -13.87 -5.97 29.91
C MET A 36 -12.56 -5.98 30.70
N LYS A 37 -12.44 -6.86 31.70
CA LYS A 37 -11.25 -7.04 32.58
C LYS A 37 -9.95 -7.34 31.81
N ARG A 38 -9.44 -6.39 31.04
CA ARG A 38 -8.16 -6.49 30.35
C ARG A 38 -7.09 -6.06 31.33
N SER A 39 -6.14 -6.95 31.55
CA SER A 39 -4.98 -6.71 32.39
C SER A 39 -3.90 -6.01 31.59
N ILE A 40 -2.99 -5.31 32.26
CA ILE A 40 -1.79 -4.75 31.60
C ILE A 40 -0.92 -5.85 30.97
N PHE A 41 -1.02 -7.09 31.47
CA PHE A 41 -0.33 -8.26 30.94
C PHE A 41 -0.95 -8.81 29.64
N ASP A 42 -2.11 -8.31 29.24
CA ASP A 42 -2.74 -8.68 27.96
C ASP A 42 -2.13 -7.94 26.77
N PHE A 43 -1.10 -7.11 27.02
CA PHE A 43 -0.41 -6.31 26.01
C PHE A 43 1.08 -6.63 25.99
N THR A 44 1.65 -6.67 24.79
CA THR A 44 3.10 -6.81 24.56
C THR A 44 3.59 -5.55 23.85
N LEU A 45 4.67 -4.96 24.37
CA LEU A 45 5.30 -3.79 23.78
C LEU A 45 6.58 -4.21 23.08
N LYS A 46 6.64 -4.00 21.77
CA LYS A 46 7.80 -4.30 20.93
C LYS A 46 8.38 -3.00 20.39
N GLU A 47 9.69 -2.87 20.48
CA GLU A 47 10.39 -1.83 19.75
C GLU A 47 10.55 -2.26 18.30
N GLN A 48 9.93 -1.50 17.41
CA GLN A 48 10.08 -1.68 15.97
C GLN A 48 11.24 -0.80 15.51
N GLU A 49 12.32 -1.46 15.09
CA GLU A 49 13.54 -0.80 14.61
C GLU A 49 13.35 -0.16 13.23
N THR A 50 12.49 -0.74 12.38
CA THR A 50 12.28 -0.30 10.99
C THR A 50 10.97 0.46 10.83
N SER A 51 11.03 1.71 10.36
CA SER A 51 9.84 2.51 10.09
C SER A 51 9.31 2.24 8.67
N TRP A 52 8.00 2.40 8.45
CA TRP A 52 7.44 2.44 7.09
C TRP A 52 8.15 3.44 6.15
N LYS A 53 8.77 4.50 6.70
CA LYS A 53 9.54 5.50 5.93
C LYS A 53 10.83 4.95 5.32
N ASP A 54 11.35 3.84 5.85
CA ASP A 54 12.56 3.20 5.37
C ASP A 54 12.29 2.27 4.18
N ILE A 55 11.02 1.93 3.94
CA ILE A 55 10.59 1.02 2.88
C ILE A 55 10.61 1.75 1.54
N LYS A 56 11.69 1.60 0.75
CA LYS A 56 11.86 2.28 -0.55
C LYS A 56 11.94 1.31 -1.72
N THR A 57 12.20 0.03 -1.43
CA THR A 57 12.30 -1.06 -2.40
C THR A 57 11.36 -2.20 -2.03
N PHE A 58 11.13 -3.12 -2.96
CA PHE A 58 10.33 -4.30 -2.71
C PHE A 58 10.96 -5.22 -1.65
N ASP A 59 12.30 -5.31 -1.64
CA ASP A 59 13.03 -6.11 -0.66
C ASP A 59 12.94 -5.51 0.75
N ASP A 60 12.93 -4.18 0.87
CA ASP A 60 12.67 -3.51 2.16
C ASP A 60 11.28 -3.89 2.69
N ALA A 61 10.27 -3.92 1.81
CA ALA A 61 8.91 -4.30 2.19
C ALA A 61 8.83 -5.77 2.63
N CYS A 62 9.52 -6.67 1.92
CA CYS A 62 9.58 -8.09 2.30
C CYS A 62 10.26 -8.26 3.66
N THR A 63 11.37 -7.56 3.90
CA THR A 63 12.11 -7.60 5.16
C THR A 63 11.26 -7.04 6.31
N ALA A 64 10.61 -5.91 6.10
CA ALA A 64 9.74 -5.27 7.09
C ALA A 64 8.54 -6.15 7.51
N LEU A 65 8.06 -7.01 6.61
CA LEU A 65 6.97 -7.95 6.91
C LEU A 65 7.41 -9.25 7.58
N GLY A 66 8.72 -9.48 7.75
CA GLY A 66 9.27 -10.71 8.33
C GLY A 66 9.79 -11.72 7.30
N GLY A 67 10.00 -11.31 6.05
CA GLY A 67 10.60 -12.12 4.99
C GLY A 67 9.79 -13.39 4.72
N CYS A 68 10.47 -14.54 4.66
CA CYS A 68 9.85 -15.85 4.42
C CYS A 68 8.89 -16.31 5.53
N ASN A 69 8.88 -15.68 6.71
CA ASN A 69 7.93 -16.04 7.78
C ASN A 69 6.55 -15.39 7.58
N ASN A 70 6.37 -14.56 6.55
CA ASN A 70 5.11 -13.91 6.23
C ASN A 70 4.39 -14.60 5.07
N ALA A 71 3.13 -14.99 5.27
CA ALA A 71 2.34 -15.71 4.27
C ALA A 71 2.17 -14.96 2.93
N LEU A 72 2.14 -13.61 2.93
CA LEU A 72 2.06 -12.84 1.69
C LEU A 72 3.36 -12.91 0.88
N VAL A 73 4.50 -12.86 1.57
CA VAL A 73 5.83 -12.91 0.95
C VAL A 73 6.13 -14.33 0.47
N GLU A 74 5.84 -15.34 1.29
CA GLU A 74 5.94 -16.75 0.92
C GLU A 74 5.08 -17.05 -0.32
N GLY A 75 3.81 -16.65 -0.31
CA GLY A 75 2.90 -16.86 -1.44
C GLY A 75 3.35 -16.18 -2.74
N TYR A 76 4.08 -15.06 -2.67
CA TYR A 76 4.70 -14.44 -3.85
C TYR A 76 5.81 -15.31 -4.44
N TYR A 77 6.73 -15.81 -3.61
CA TYR A 77 7.81 -16.66 -4.07
C TYR A 77 7.31 -18.03 -4.57
N ASP A 78 6.29 -18.59 -3.92
CA ASP A 78 5.64 -19.82 -4.37
C ASP A 78 4.98 -19.63 -5.74
N ALA A 79 4.24 -18.54 -5.93
CA ALA A 79 3.62 -18.22 -7.22
C ALA A 79 4.66 -18.05 -8.33
N LEU A 80 5.77 -17.38 -8.05
CA LEU A 80 6.89 -17.25 -8.99
C LEU A 80 7.53 -18.59 -9.31
N SER A 81 7.75 -19.44 -8.31
CA SER A 81 8.34 -20.77 -8.49
C SER A 81 7.44 -21.66 -9.34
N MET A 82 6.13 -21.68 -9.06
CA MET A 82 5.16 -22.51 -9.79
C MET A 82 4.93 -22.08 -11.24
N ALA A 83 4.88 -20.76 -11.48
CA ALA A 83 4.52 -20.23 -12.79
C ALA A 83 5.72 -20.07 -13.74
N SER A 84 6.93 -19.95 -13.19
CA SER A 84 8.05 -19.36 -13.95
C SER A 84 9.43 -19.77 -13.46
N ASP A 85 9.56 -20.85 -12.68
CA ASP A 85 10.83 -21.29 -12.07
C ASP A 85 11.58 -20.17 -11.32
N GLY A 86 10.83 -19.24 -10.71
CA GLY A 86 11.38 -18.10 -9.98
C GLY A 86 11.80 -16.90 -10.85
N VAL A 87 11.51 -16.92 -12.16
CA VAL A 87 11.91 -15.87 -13.10
C VAL A 87 10.74 -14.92 -13.40
N GLU A 88 10.83 -13.69 -12.89
CA GLU A 88 9.79 -12.66 -13.08
C GLU A 88 9.40 -12.46 -14.56
N ASN A 89 10.36 -12.45 -15.49
CA ASN A 89 10.07 -12.27 -16.92
C ASN A 89 9.19 -13.39 -17.50
N ALA A 90 9.35 -14.62 -17.03
CA ALA A 90 8.49 -15.73 -17.46
C ALA A 90 7.11 -15.64 -16.80
N PHE A 91 7.02 -15.14 -15.56
CA PHE A 91 5.74 -14.82 -14.91
C PHE A 91 4.97 -13.74 -15.69
N ILE A 92 5.66 -12.68 -16.12
CA ILE A 92 5.10 -11.61 -16.96
C ILE A 92 4.56 -12.19 -18.27
N GLY A 93 5.29 -13.09 -18.90
CA GLY A 93 4.85 -13.76 -20.14
C GLY A 93 3.59 -14.62 -19.95
N LEU A 94 3.39 -15.19 -18.76
CA LEU A 94 2.25 -16.08 -18.47
C LEU A 94 1.01 -15.31 -17.97
N LEU A 95 1.19 -14.37 -17.05
CA LEU A 95 0.12 -13.73 -16.28
C LEU A 95 0.05 -12.21 -16.45
N GLY A 96 1.01 -11.60 -17.15
CA GLY A 96 1.07 -10.17 -17.39
C GLY A 96 1.87 -9.39 -16.32
N ALA A 97 2.41 -8.25 -16.75
CA ALA A 97 3.16 -7.33 -15.88
C ALA A 97 2.27 -6.69 -14.80
N ASP A 98 1.00 -6.47 -15.11
CA ASP A 98 0.00 -5.93 -14.20
C ASP A 98 -0.27 -6.87 -13.01
N THR A 99 -0.33 -8.19 -13.27
CA THR A 99 -0.51 -9.20 -12.21
C THR A 99 0.71 -9.24 -11.28
N LEU A 100 1.92 -9.26 -11.84
CA LEU A 100 3.14 -9.24 -11.04
C LEU A 100 3.22 -7.97 -10.18
N ALA A 101 2.93 -6.81 -10.78
CA ALA A 101 2.91 -5.54 -10.09
C ALA A 101 1.88 -5.50 -8.96
N TYR A 102 0.68 -6.02 -9.19
CA TYR A 102 -0.36 -6.09 -8.17
C TYR A 102 0.07 -6.93 -6.96
N ILE A 103 0.67 -8.10 -7.19
CA ILE A 103 1.14 -8.98 -6.09
C ILE A 103 2.22 -8.27 -5.27
N LYS A 104 3.19 -7.62 -5.94
CA LYS A 104 4.23 -6.83 -5.26
C LYS A 104 3.63 -5.69 -4.44
N LEU A 105 2.69 -4.94 -5.02
CA LEU A 105 2.04 -3.81 -4.36
C LEU A 105 1.21 -4.23 -3.14
N ARG A 106 0.65 -5.44 -3.10
CA ARG A 106 -0.04 -5.96 -1.91
C ARG A 106 0.91 -6.11 -0.73
N ILE A 107 2.10 -6.66 -0.96
CA ILE A 107 3.16 -6.81 0.06
C ILE A 107 3.62 -5.42 0.51
N ILE A 108 3.93 -4.52 -0.42
CA ILE A 108 4.34 -3.15 -0.11
C ILE A 108 3.29 -2.41 0.72
N THR A 109 2.01 -2.52 0.35
CA THR A 109 0.90 -1.87 1.06
C THR A 109 0.77 -2.41 2.47
N ALA A 110 0.82 -3.73 2.65
CA ALA A 110 0.79 -4.36 3.96
C ALA A 110 1.97 -3.92 4.84
N ALA A 111 3.17 -3.84 4.26
CA ALA A 111 4.38 -3.42 4.95
C ALA A 111 4.30 -1.96 5.41
N ILE A 112 3.90 -1.04 4.53
CA ILE A 112 3.80 0.39 4.83
C ILE A 112 2.66 0.68 5.83
N ASN A 113 1.58 -0.10 5.79
CA ASN A 113 0.48 0.06 6.73
C ASN A 113 0.80 -0.50 8.12
N GLU A 114 1.85 -1.32 8.25
CA GLU A 114 2.31 -1.89 9.51
C GLU A 114 1.17 -2.61 10.27
N GLY A 115 0.31 -3.33 9.55
CA GLY A 115 -0.82 -4.07 10.11
C GLY A 115 -2.11 -3.27 10.25
N TRP A 116 -2.17 -2.01 9.81
CA TRP A 116 -3.45 -1.35 9.57
C TRP A 116 -4.15 -1.98 8.37
N GLU A 117 -5.44 -2.27 8.51
CA GLU A 117 -6.32 -2.76 7.45
C GLU A 117 -7.61 -1.94 7.41
N PRO A 118 -8.15 -1.67 6.21
CA PRO A 118 -9.36 -0.88 6.09
C PRO A 118 -10.56 -1.60 6.69
N LYS A 119 -11.31 -0.92 7.56
CA LYS A 119 -12.52 -1.47 8.24
C LYS A 119 -13.82 -1.10 7.53
N PHE A 120 -13.73 -0.21 6.54
CA PHE A 120 -14.85 0.26 5.72
C PHE A 120 -15.96 0.94 6.54
N THR A 121 -15.59 1.70 7.57
CA THR A 121 -16.55 2.46 8.40
C THR A 121 -16.74 3.90 7.88
N GLU A 122 -17.84 4.56 8.27
CA GLU A 122 -18.17 5.92 7.79
C GLU A 122 -17.13 6.99 8.21
N ASN A 123 -16.49 6.80 9.36
CA ASN A 123 -15.53 7.76 9.93
C ASN A 123 -14.07 7.37 9.63
N GLU A 124 -13.83 6.64 8.55
CA GLU A 124 -12.52 6.11 8.19
C GLU A 124 -12.04 6.67 6.86
N TRP A 125 -11.01 7.51 6.94
CA TRP A 125 -10.29 8.00 5.77
C TRP A 125 -9.36 6.92 5.25
N ARG A 126 -9.39 6.73 3.92
CA ARG A 126 -8.60 5.72 3.22
C ARG A 126 -7.86 6.40 2.09
N TYR A 127 -6.55 6.45 2.20
CA TYR A 127 -5.69 7.15 1.26
C TYR A 127 -5.15 6.17 0.23
N TYR A 128 -4.89 6.64 -0.97
CA TYR A 128 -4.26 5.85 -2.02
C TYR A 128 -3.47 6.79 -2.94
N PRO A 129 -2.40 6.32 -3.57
CA PRO A 129 -1.67 7.12 -4.54
C PRO A 129 -2.59 7.64 -5.64
N TRP A 130 -2.56 8.96 -5.87
CA TRP A 130 -3.26 9.59 -6.98
C TRP A 130 -2.26 10.03 -8.04
N TYR A 131 -2.51 9.66 -9.29
CA TYR A 131 -1.66 9.99 -10.43
C TYR A 131 -2.27 11.12 -11.24
N TYR A 132 -1.43 12.09 -11.58
CA TYR A 132 -1.79 13.12 -12.54
C TYR A 132 -1.26 12.71 -13.92
N LEU A 133 -2.11 12.81 -14.93
CA LEU A 133 -1.73 12.63 -16.32
C LEU A 133 -1.35 14.00 -16.89
N PHE A 134 -0.20 14.08 -17.54
CA PHE A 134 0.30 15.30 -18.17
C PHE A 134 0.61 15.00 -19.64
N THR A 135 0.36 15.99 -20.50
CA THR A 135 0.85 15.98 -21.88
C THR A 135 2.38 16.11 -21.90
N GLU A 136 3.01 15.74 -23.01
CA GLU A 136 4.45 15.88 -23.19
C GLU A 136 4.89 17.35 -23.06
N GLU A 137 4.09 18.28 -23.58
CA GLU A 137 4.32 19.72 -23.45
C GLU A 137 4.22 20.20 -22.00
N GLU A 138 3.25 19.72 -21.22
CA GLU A 138 3.13 20.04 -19.79
C GLU A 138 4.29 19.46 -18.98
N TYR A 139 4.70 18.22 -19.27
CA TYR A 139 5.82 17.54 -18.61
C TYR A 139 7.17 18.22 -18.90
N SER A 140 7.39 18.68 -20.13
CA SER A 140 8.63 19.37 -20.51
C SER A 140 8.91 20.63 -19.68
N ARG A 141 7.85 21.24 -19.13
CA ARG A 141 7.90 22.46 -18.31
C ARG A 141 8.12 22.19 -16.82
N PHE A 142 8.19 20.93 -16.40
CA PHE A 142 8.34 20.57 -15.00
C PHE A 142 9.78 20.64 -14.52
N THR A 143 9.93 20.93 -13.23
CA THR A 143 11.21 20.77 -12.52
C THR A 143 11.56 19.27 -12.43
N GLU A 144 12.85 18.94 -12.32
CA GLU A 144 13.31 17.54 -12.24
C GLU A 144 12.66 16.76 -11.07
N GLU A 145 12.46 17.41 -9.94
CA GLU A 145 11.74 16.84 -8.79
C GLU A 145 10.28 16.49 -9.12
N LYS A 146 9.61 17.31 -9.93
CA LYS A 146 8.22 17.07 -10.34
C LYS A 146 8.12 16.02 -11.45
N LYS A 147 9.13 15.94 -12.32
CA LYS A 147 9.25 14.88 -13.33
C LYS A 147 9.38 13.49 -12.71
N GLN A 148 10.10 13.36 -11.60
CA GLN A 148 10.23 12.09 -10.86
C GLN A 148 8.89 11.54 -10.35
N ARG A 149 7.83 12.35 -10.31
CA ARG A 149 6.50 11.99 -9.81
C ARG A 149 5.48 11.69 -10.91
N CYS A 150 5.91 11.69 -12.17
CA CYS A 150 5.03 11.51 -13.33
C CYS A 150 5.12 10.09 -13.88
N VAL A 151 3.98 9.56 -14.31
CA VAL A 151 3.87 8.30 -15.07
C VAL A 151 3.22 8.66 -16.42
N LEU A 152 3.84 8.24 -17.52
CA LEU A 152 3.38 8.53 -18.89
C LEU A 152 2.09 7.75 -19.23
N ARG A 153 1.27 8.30 -20.12
CA ARG A 153 0.17 7.56 -20.78
C ARG A 153 -0.13 8.12 -22.19
N ALA A 154 -0.48 7.20 -23.10
CA ALA A 154 -0.95 7.46 -24.46
C ALA A 154 -2.35 8.08 -24.60
N CYS A 155 -2.60 8.62 -25.81
CA CYS A 155 -3.75 9.42 -26.24
C CYS A 155 -5.10 8.69 -26.30
N TYR A 156 -6.15 9.48 -26.04
CA TYR A 156 -7.56 9.30 -26.41
C TYR A 156 -8.38 8.23 -25.67
N ASN A 157 -9.34 8.73 -24.88
CA ASN A 157 -10.57 8.11 -24.36
C ASN A 157 -10.58 6.57 -24.20
N ALA A 158 -10.27 6.07 -23.00
CA ALA A 158 -10.47 4.67 -22.63
C ALA A 158 -11.74 4.53 -21.77
N SER A 159 -12.87 4.19 -22.39
CA SER A 159 -14.03 3.64 -21.67
C SER A 159 -13.74 2.18 -21.31
N ALA A 160 -12.98 1.96 -20.23
CA ALA A 160 -12.65 0.63 -19.74
C ALA A 160 -13.63 0.22 -18.63
N PHE A 161 -14.60 -0.64 -18.96
CA PHE A 161 -15.41 -1.36 -17.97
C PHE A 161 -14.64 -2.56 -17.39
N GLY A 162 -13.47 -2.30 -16.82
CA GLY A 162 -12.59 -3.35 -16.28
C GLY A 162 -12.03 -2.94 -14.93
N GLY A 163 -12.76 -3.21 -13.85
CA GLY A 163 -12.26 -3.34 -12.46
C GLY A 163 -11.58 -2.14 -11.79
N LEU A 164 -11.18 -1.11 -12.53
CA LEU A 164 -10.45 0.06 -12.07
C LEU A 164 -11.16 1.31 -12.56
N VAL A 165 -12.25 1.65 -11.84
CA VAL A 165 -12.96 2.94 -11.88
C VAL A 165 -13.55 3.35 -13.25
N CYS A 166 -14.86 3.58 -13.30
CA CYS A 166 -15.45 4.39 -14.37
C CYS A 166 -15.05 5.87 -14.16
N ALA A 167 -14.24 6.41 -15.07
CA ALA A 167 -13.97 7.86 -15.13
C ALA A 167 -14.88 8.48 -16.20
N TYR A 168 -15.83 9.33 -15.79
CA TYR A 168 -16.67 10.07 -16.73
C TYR A 168 -15.94 11.37 -17.12
N ALA A 169 -15.38 11.42 -18.33
CA ALA A 169 -14.63 12.58 -18.81
C ALA A 169 -15.34 13.26 -19.99
N CYS A 170 -16.29 14.17 -19.72
CA CYS A 170 -16.79 15.10 -20.74
C CYS A 170 -15.88 16.32 -20.92
N VAL A 171 -15.06 16.67 -19.91
CA VAL A 171 -13.94 17.62 -19.99
C VAL A 171 -12.93 17.16 -18.93
N ALA A 172 -11.74 16.72 -19.34
CA ALA A 172 -10.59 16.32 -18.52
C ALA A 172 -10.91 15.62 -17.17
N SER A 173 -10.90 14.27 -17.16
CA SER A 173 -10.73 13.36 -16.01
C SER A 173 -11.03 13.88 -14.58
N THR A 174 -12.20 14.50 -14.36
CA THR A 174 -12.50 15.24 -13.12
C THR A 174 -13.47 14.52 -12.18
N TYR A 175 -13.93 13.30 -12.53
CA TYR A 175 -14.81 12.54 -11.66
C TYR A 175 -14.49 11.04 -11.67
N SER A 176 -14.00 10.55 -10.52
CA SER A 176 -13.77 9.14 -10.21
C SER A 176 -14.73 8.75 -9.10
N GLY A 177 -15.82 8.05 -9.46
CA GLY A 177 -16.79 7.51 -8.50
C GLY A 177 -16.77 5.99 -8.58
N THR A 178 -16.68 5.31 -7.44
CA THR A 178 -16.97 3.88 -7.35
C THR A 178 -18.00 3.65 -6.25
N LEU A 179 -19.05 2.89 -6.56
CA LEU A 179 -20.04 2.45 -5.57
C LEU A 179 -19.44 1.36 -4.65
N VAL A 180 -18.50 0.56 -5.17
CA VAL A 180 -17.75 -0.47 -4.43
C VAL A 180 -16.40 -0.66 -5.12
N GLY A 181 -15.30 -0.50 -4.38
CA GLY A 181 -13.96 -0.82 -4.89
C GLY A 181 -12.94 -0.85 -3.75
N ALA A 182 -12.26 -1.99 -3.58
CA ALA A 182 -11.15 -2.13 -2.65
C ALA A 182 -9.85 -1.78 -3.38
N ARG A 183 -9.42 -0.52 -3.26
CA ARG A 183 -8.06 -0.13 -3.64
C ARG A 183 -7.08 -0.58 -2.55
N LEU A 184 -5.82 -0.74 -2.93
CA LEU A 184 -4.73 -0.80 -1.97
C LEU A 184 -4.68 0.55 -1.23
N ALA A 185 -5.26 0.55 -0.02
CA ALA A 185 -5.49 1.73 0.78
C ALA A 185 -4.42 1.86 1.88
N PHE A 186 -4.16 3.09 2.26
CA PHE A 186 -3.21 3.46 3.30
C PHE A 186 -3.92 4.20 4.43
N GLU A 187 -3.40 3.99 5.64
CA GLU A 187 -3.88 4.61 6.88
C GLU A 187 -3.80 6.15 6.85
N SER A 188 -2.79 6.71 6.18
CA SER A 188 -2.54 8.16 6.14
C SER A 188 -2.16 8.66 4.75
N GLU A 189 -2.30 9.97 4.53
CA GLU A 189 -1.90 10.64 3.31
C GLU A 189 -0.38 10.52 3.07
N GLU A 190 0.42 10.59 4.13
CA GLU A 190 1.88 10.46 4.07
C GLU A 190 2.29 9.07 3.61
N LYS A 191 1.65 8.01 4.14
CA LYS A 191 1.89 6.62 3.71
C LYS A 191 1.54 6.43 2.24
N ALA A 192 0.41 6.97 1.80
CA ALA A 192 0.02 6.94 0.38
C ALA A 192 1.00 7.72 -0.51
N LYS A 193 1.46 8.90 -0.09
CA LYS A 193 2.48 9.69 -0.82
C LYS A 193 3.80 8.93 -0.94
N HIS A 194 4.27 8.33 0.15
CA HIS A 194 5.49 7.54 0.18
C HIS A 194 5.41 6.35 -0.78
N ALA A 195 4.31 5.59 -0.72
CA ALA A 195 4.05 4.48 -1.63
C ALA A 195 4.01 4.95 -3.11
N GLY A 196 3.37 6.08 -3.38
CA GLY A 196 3.27 6.65 -4.72
C GLY A 196 4.59 7.19 -5.28
N VAL A 197 5.52 7.62 -4.43
CA VAL A 197 6.83 8.15 -4.85
C VAL A 197 7.82 7.02 -5.12
N TYR A 198 7.98 6.09 -4.19
CA TYR A 198 9.03 5.06 -4.29
C TYR A 198 8.63 3.88 -5.19
N PHE A 199 7.33 3.59 -5.31
CA PHE A 199 6.84 2.44 -6.08
C PHE A 199 6.07 2.84 -7.34
N LYS A 200 6.30 4.05 -7.85
CA LYS A 200 5.58 4.63 -8.98
C LYS A 200 5.54 3.73 -10.23
N GLU A 201 6.63 3.00 -10.53
CA GLU A 201 6.71 2.14 -11.71
C GLU A 201 5.84 0.89 -11.52
N LEU A 202 5.83 0.28 -10.32
CA LEU A 202 4.91 -0.82 -10.04
C LEU A 202 3.45 -0.37 -10.11
N TRP A 203 3.16 0.83 -9.61
CA TRP A 203 1.83 1.39 -9.75
C TRP A 203 1.46 1.70 -11.21
N ALA A 204 2.43 2.13 -12.01
CA ALA A 204 2.27 2.32 -13.45
C ALA A 204 1.96 0.99 -14.15
N ASP A 205 2.73 -0.05 -13.86
CA ASP A 205 2.55 -1.40 -14.40
C ASP A 205 1.18 -1.98 -14.02
N PHE A 206 0.73 -1.72 -12.79
CA PHE A 206 -0.59 -2.15 -12.32
C PHE A 206 -1.75 -1.36 -12.97
N CYS A 207 -1.61 -0.05 -13.14
CA CYS A 207 -2.70 0.81 -13.59
C CYS A 207 -2.77 0.96 -15.12
N PHE A 208 -1.67 0.76 -15.85
CA PHE A 208 -1.57 1.03 -17.28
C PHE A 208 -1.04 -0.20 -18.03
N ARG A 209 -1.73 -0.59 -19.11
CA ARG A 209 -1.29 -1.69 -19.99
C ARG A 209 -0.05 -1.30 -20.78
N GLU A 210 0.81 -2.26 -21.09
CA GLU A 210 2.04 -2.01 -21.89
C GLU A 210 1.79 -1.36 -23.25
N ALA A 211 0.64 -1.65 -23.89
CA ALA A 211 0.26 -1.01 -25.15
C ALA A 211 0.05 0.52 -25.05
N GLU A 212 -0.16 1.03 -23.84
CA GLU A 212 -0.40 2.45 -23.52
C GLU A 212 0.87 3.18 -23.01
N LYS A 213 2.01 2.47 -22.90
CA LYS A 213 3.32 3.01 -22.48
C LYS A 213 4.20 3.51 -23.64
N LYS A 214 3.64 3.62 -24.85
CA LYS A 214 4.36 4.10 -26.04
C LYS A 214 4.66 5.59 -25.99
#